data_AF-A0A358CUT4-F1
#
_entry.id   AF-A0A358CUT4-F1
#
_cell.length_a   1.000
_cell.length_b   1.000
_cell.length_c   1.000
_cell.angle_alpha   90.00
_cell.angle_beta   90.00
_cell.angle_gamma   90.00
#
_symmetry.space_group_name_H-M   'P 1'
#
loop_
_entity.id
_entity.type
_entity.pdbx_description
1 polymer ?
#
loop_
_entity_poly.entity_id
_entity_poly.type
_entity_poly.pdbx_seq_one_letter_code
_entity_poly.pdbx_strand_id
1 'polypeptide(L)'
;MLWEVDVHDRQHDTTAQDLVTAANDLGFDIHSAHAAHGWLIEGDLAFDEVRRIGTRLFTDSVTEVCRVAKVGEEELVSIPPGAKEAHNLILHVLPKPGVTDPAAESAKEAMALLGVNATAVRSLKKYWVPAECMTSEQVAEIAWKRLASEAIHEVIIGPLTLSRLSGGSRWKLKREHVRLNGLNDSELEELSRKQCLALTAKELHAVRDHFSSLGREPFEIELETIAQTWSEHCCHKTLGSPIDHIGPDGESRYDNLLKETVFASTETIREQLGPDDWCVSVFSDNSGVVRFDGDHDICVKVETHNHPSAIEPYGGAATGLGGVIRDVLGTGHGAKPLANLDVFCVAPLDTPAKAIPPGIIPPKKLLHGVVAGVRDYGNRMGIPTIAGAVAFHPGYLGNPLFF
;
A
#
# COMPACT_ATOMS: atom_id res chain seq x y z
N MET A 1 15.94 26.98 -1.20
CA MET A 1 16.99 26.21 -0.51
C MET A 1 16.42 24.87 -0.09
N LEU A 2 17.25 23.85 0.15
CA LEU A 2 16.81 22.55 0.64
C LEU A 2 17.49 22.25 1.98
N TRP A 3 16.67 22.05 3.00
CA TRP A 3 17.10 21.75 4.36
C TRP A 3 16.79 20.30 4.71
N GLU A 4 17.57 19.74 5.62
CA GLU A 4 17.36 18.42 6.19
C GLU A 4 17.24 18.55 7.71
N VAL A 5 16.23 17.88 8.26
CA VAL A 5 16.03 17.75 9.71
C VAL A 5 16.07 16.27 10.05
N ASP A 6 17.13 15.81 10.69
CA ASP A 6 17.26 14.44 11.20
C ASP A 6 16.82 14.40 12.66
N VAL A 7 15.83 13.55 12.97
CA VAL A 7 15.32 13.32 14.32
C VAL A 7 15.82 11.96 14.82
N HIS A 8 16.50 11.98 15.96
CA HIS A 8 17.14 10.82 16.57
C HIS A 8 16.57 10.55 17.96
N ASP A 9 16.44 9.27 18.30
CA ASP A 9 16.18 8.85 19.66
C ASP A 9 17.37 9.16 20.57
N ARG A 10 17.13 9.73 21.75
CA ARG A 10 18.16 9.97 22.78
C ARG A 10 18.60 8.68 23.45
N GLN A 11 17.67 7.73 23.60
CA GLN A 11 17.87 6.47 24.29
C GLN A 11 17.13 5.36 23.54
N HIS A 12 17.75 4.20 23.39
CA HIS A 12 17.16 3.01 22.77
C HIS A 12 16.63 3.25 21.35
N ASP A 13 17.55 3.40 20.39
CA ASP A 13 17.22 3.46 18.96
C ASP A 13 16.70 2.09 18.46
N THR A 14 15.38 1.88 18.57
CA THR A 14 14.73 0.62 18.17
C THR A 14 14.80 0.42 16.66
N THR A 15 14.77 1.50 15.89
CA THR A 15 14.86 1.47 14.43
C THR A 15 16.23 0.96 13.97
N ALA A 16 17.31 1.36 14.65
CA ALA A 16 18.63 0.81 14.42
C ALA A 16 18.75 -0.66 14.87
N GLN A 17 18.13 -1.05 16.00
CA GLN A 17 18.12 -2.45 16.45
C GLN A 17 17.41 -3.38 15.45
N ASP A 18 16.32 -2.90 14.85
CA ASP A 18 15.63 -3.62 13.78
C ASP A 18 16.52 -3.79 12.55
N LEU A 19 17.29 -2.76 12.18
CA LEU A 19 18.28 -2.86 11.11
C LEU A 19 19.36 -3.90 11.42
N VAL A 20 19.92 -3.87 12.64
CA VAL A 20 20.95 -4.82 13.10
C VAL A 20 20.41 -6.25 13.02
N THR A 21 19.21 -6.49 13.52
CA THR A 21 18.57 -7.81 13.48
C THR A 21 18.27 -8.24 12.05
N ALA A 22 17.79 -7.32 11.22
CA ALA A 22 17.50 -7.57 9.81
C ALA A 22 18.75 -7.90 8.98
N ALA A 23 19.88 -7.27 9.30
CA ALA A 23 21.17 -7.55 8.68
C ALA A 23 21.71 -8.93 9.10
N ASN A 24 21.65 -9.24 10.40
CA ASN A 24 22.07 -10.54 10.94
C ASN A 24 21.22 -11.71 10.40
N ASP A 25 19.90 -11.51 10.24
CA ASP A 25 19.01 -12.47 9.58
C ASP A 25 19.43 -12.80 8.13
N LEU A 26 20.10 -11.86 7.46
CA LEU A 26 20.64 -12.02 6.10
C LEU A 26 22.08 -12.58 6.10
N GLY A 27 22.67 -12.80 7.27
CA GLY A 27 24.04 -13.30 7.43
C GLY A 27 25.12 -12.23 7.44
N PHE A 28 24.76 -10.95 7.58
CA PHE A 28 25.72 -9.86 7.75
C PHE A 28 26.02 -9.65 9.24
N ASP A 29 27.29 -9.77 9.64
CA ASP A 29 27.73 -9.62 11.03
C ASP A 29 27.90 -8.14 11.38
N ILE A 30 26.80 -7.53 11.83
CA ILE A 30 26.73 -6.13 12.27
C ILE A 30 26.31 -6.12 13.74
N HIS A 31 27.02 -5.32 14.52
CA HIS A 31 26.81 -5.21 15.97
C HIS A 31 26.25 -3.84 16.40
N SER A 32 26.27 -2.85 15.51
CA SER A 32 25.68 -1.53 15.79
C SER A 32 25.21 -0.84 14.51
N ALA A 33 24.25 0.04 14.68
CA ALA A 33 23.79 1.00 13.69
C ALA A 33 23.17 2.20 14.42
N HIS A 34 22.90 3.26 13.68
CA HIS A 34 22.08 4.38 14.14
C HIS A 34 21.03 4.69 13.09
N ALA A 35 19.88 5.21 13.52
CA ALA A 35 18.81 5.63 12.65
C ALA A 35 18.35 7.06 12.96
N ALA A 36 17.67 7.65 11.98
CA ALA A 36 16.93 8.89 12.15
C ALA A 36 15.67 8.86 11.28
N HIS A 37 14.63 9.53 11.77
CA HIS A 37 13.54 9.97 10.91
C HIS A 37 13.88 11.35 10.37
N GLY A 38 13.92 11.49 9.05
CA GLY A 38 14.37 12.70 8.39
C GLY A 38 13.26 13.44 7.66
N TRP A 39 13.42 14.76 7.56
CA TRP A 39 12.54 15.64 6.79
C TRP A 39 13.36 16.51 5.85
N LEU A 40 13.10 16.40 4.56
CA LEU A 40 13.61 17.32 3.54
C LEU A 40 12.62 18.45 3.37
N ILE A 41 13.09 19.69 3.51
CA ILE A 41 12.24 20.89 3.50
C ILE A 41 12.77 21.86 2.47
N GLU A 42 12.04 22.00 1.37
CA GLU A 42 12.33 22.97 0.33
C GLU A 42 11.60 24.27 0.60
N GLY A 43 12.32 25.39 0.58
CA GLY A 43 11.71 26.71 0.67
C GLY A 43 12.74 27.83 0.72
N ASP A 44 12.24 29.06 0.69
CA ASP A 44 13.01 30.25 1.06
C ASP A 44 12.84 30.48 2.55
N LEU A 45 13.57 29.68 3.34
CA LEU A 45 13.46 29.63 4.79
C LEU A 45 14.81 29.94 5.43
N ALA A 46 14.81 30.76 6.47
CA ALA A 46 15.99 31.01 7.28
C ALA A 46 16.29 29.80 8.19
N PHE A 47 17.57 29.62 8.54
CA PHE A 47 18.01 28.53 9.42
C PHE A 47 17.23 28.48 10.74
N ASP A 48 16.99 29.64 11.38
CA ASP A 48 16.27 29.70 12.65
C ASP A 48 14.79 29.27 12.52
N GLU A 49 14.17 29.49 11.37
CA GLU A 49 12.80 29.01 11.12
C GLU A 49 12.77 27.49 11.04
N VAL A 50 13.71 26.90 10.29
CA VAL A 50 13.81 25.45 10.14
C VAL A 50 14.21 24.79 11.45
N ARG A 51 15.15 25.37 12.20
CA ARG A 51 15.55 24.91 13.54
C ARG A 51 14.38 24.94 14.52
N ARG A 52 13.57 26.00 14.49
CA ARG A 52 12.34 26.10 15.29
C ARG A 52 11.35 24.99 14.92
N ILE A 53 11.14 24.75 13.62
CA ILE A 53 10.26 23.67 13.15
C ILE A 53 10.79 22.31 13.60
N GLY A 54 12.08 22.01 13.38
CA GLY A 54 12.68 20.75 13.81
C GLY A 54 12.46 20.49 15.30
N THR A 55 12.79 21.47 16.14
CA THR A 55 12.68 21.33 17.61
C THR A 55 11.26 21.35 18.17
N ARG A 56 10.29 22.01 17.50
CA ARG A 56 8.92 22.20 18.04
C ARG A 56 7.89 21.29 17.41
N LEU A 57 8.09 20.88 16.16
CA LEU A 57 7.12 20.11 15.39
C LEU A 57 7.58 18.67 15.18
N PHE A 58 8.85 18.46 14.84
CA PHE A 58 9.34 17.14 14.43
C PHE A 58 9.99 16.34 15.55
N THR A 59 10.23 16.94 16.72
CA THR A 59 11.01 16.30 17.78
C THR A 59 10.26 16.33 19.10
N ASP A 60 10.11 15.16 19.70
CA ASP A 60 9.76 15.04 21.11
C ASP A 60 10.96 15.47 21.96
N SER A 61 10.83 16.60 22.66
CA SER A 61 11.93 17.18 23.44
C SER A 61 12.44 16.31 24.60
N VAL A 62 11.66 15.30 25.02
CA VAL A 62 11.98 14.39 26.12
C VAL A 62 12.78 13.20 25.60
N THR A 63 12.30 12.55 24.54
CA THR A 63 12.86 11.29 24.05
C THR A 63 13.79 11.45 22.85
N GLU A 64 13.71 12.57 22.14
CA GLU A 64 14.39 12.76 20.85
C GLU A 64 15.26 14.02 20.82
N VAL A 65 16.12 14.09 19.82
CA VAL A 65 16.93 15.26 19.47
C VAL A 65 16.98 15.41 17.96
N CYS A 66 16.90 16.64 17.45
CA CYS A 66 17.08 16.90 16.03
C CYS A 66 18.44 17.52 15.70
N ARG A 67 18.91 17.24 14.49
CA ARG A 67 19.91 18.04 13.78
C ARG A 67 19.28 18.71 12.58
N VAL A 68 19.73 19.92 12.30
CA VAL A 68 19.21 20.74 11.20
C VAL A 68 20.39 21.32 10.45
N ALA A 69 20.46 21.07 9.15
CA ALA A 69 21.49 21.62 8.29
C ALA A 69 21.01 21.66 6.84
N LYS A 70 21.79 22.23 5.92
CA LYS A 70 21.46 22.12 4.49
C LYS A 70 21.79 20.73 4.02
N VAL A 71 21.01 20.23 3.06
CA VAL A 71 21.23 18.90 2.47
C VAL A 71 22.67 18.75 1.99
N GLY A 72 23.32 17.67 2.42
CA GLY A 72 24.70 17.33 2.05
C GLY A 72 25.81 17.96 2.91
N GLU A 73 25.48 18.79 3.91
CA GLU A 73 26.48 19.36 4.83
C GLU A 73 27.04 18.30 5.80
N GLU A 74 28.33 18.43 6.15
CA GLU A 74 29.12 17.44 6.92
C GLU A 74 28.47 17.01 8.25
N GLU A 75 27.73 17.90 8.91
CA GLU A 75 27.03 17.62 10.16
C GLU A 75 25.95 16.52 10.05
N LEU A 76 25.38 16.34 8.85
CA LEU A 76 24.38 15.30 8.55
C LEU A 76 25.04 13.97 8.17
N VAL A 77 26.33 13.97 7.87
CA VAL A 77 27.03 12.84 7.21
C VAL A 77 28.13 12.23 8.09
N SER A 78 28.66 12.98 9.05
CA SER A 78 29.83 12.56 9.84
C SER A 78 29.48 11.53 10.92
N ILE A 79 28.86 11.95 12.03
CA ILE A 79 28.68 11.11 13.23
C ILE A 79 27.31 11.39 13.84
N PRO A 80 26.37 10.43 13.91
CA PRO A 80 25.07 10.66 14.54
C PRO A 80 25.21 10.94 16.05
N PRO A 81 24.24 11.63 16.69
CA PRO A 81 24.30 11.91 18.13
C PRO A 81 24.53 10.63 18.96
N GLY A 82 25.55 10.64 19.82
CA GLY A 82 25.85 9.51 20.73
C GLY A 82 26.71 8.38 20.15
N ALA A 83 27.09 8.45 18.87
CA ALA A 83 28.03 7.49 18.26
C ALA A 83 29.50 7.81 18.61
N LYS A 84 30.33 6.76 18.73
CA LYS A 84 31.80 6.90 18.80
C LYS A 84 32.36 7.15 17.39
N GLU A 85 33.53 7.78 17.29
CA GLU A 85 34.21 8.01 16.00
C GLU A 85 34.38 6.69 15.23
N ALA A 86 33.54 6.50 14.21
CA ALA A 86 33.60 5.42 13.26
C ALA A 86 33.24 5.97 11.88
N HIS A 87 33.95 5.51 10.85
CA HIS A 87 33.62 5.83 9.48
C HIS A 87 32.33 5.08 9.12
N ASN A 88 31.24 5.80 8.82
CA ASN A 88 29.94 5.19 8.56
C ASN A 88 29.58 5.19 7.08
N LEU A 89 28.98 4.10 6.62
CA LEU A 89 28.14 4.09 5.43
C LEU A 89 26.78 4.67 5.80
N ILE A 90 26.24 5.52 4.92
CA ILE A 90 24.95 6.15 5.13
C ILE A 90 23.96 5.64 4.11
N LEU A 91 22.76 5.36 4.57
CA LEU A 91 21.65 4.87 3.76
C LEU A 91 20.44 5.79 3.98
N HIS A 92 19.87 6.28 2.88
CA HIS A 92 18.61 7.00 2.88
C HIS A 92 17.55 6.16 2.16
N VAL A 93 16.37 6.05 2.77
CA VAL A 93 15.17 5.47 2.17
C VAL A 93 14.11 6.56 2.14
N LEU A 94 13.70 6.98 0.95
CA LEU A 94 12.77 8.08 0.74
C LEU A 94 11.69 7.72 -0.29
N PRO A 95 10.47 8.29 -0.22
CA PRO A 95 9.48 8.11 -1.26
C PRO A 95 9.97 8.60 -2.63
N LYS A 96 9.66 7.84 -3.68
CA LYS A 96 9.96 8.21 -5.07
C LYS A 96 9.22 9.51 -5.45
N PRO A 97 9.76 10.34 -6.35
CA PRO A 97 9.01 11.45 -6.92
C PRO A 97 7.66 10.98 -7.52
N GLY A 98 6.58 11.65 -7.13
CA GLY A 98 5.22 11.32 -7.59
C GLY A 98 4.47 10.31 -6.73
N VAL A 99 5.13 9.66 -5.77
CA VAL A 99 4.48 8.84 -4.75
C VAL A 99 3.90 9.74 -3.66
N THR A 100 2.70 9.42 -3.19
CA THR A 100 2.07 10.12 -2.06
C THR A 100 2.87 9.91 -0.78
N ASP A 101 3.15 10.99 -0.07
CA ASP A 101 3.82 11.00 1.23
C ASP A 101 2.92 11.69 2.26
N PRO A 102 2.00 10.95 2.91
CA PRO A 102 1.03 11.54 3.84
C PRO A 102 1.70 12.20 5.06
N ALA A 103 2.86 11.69 5.47
CA ALA A 103 3.63 12.26 6.57
C ALA A 103 4.18 13.65 6.17
N ALA A 104 4.74 13.77 4.97
CA ALA A 104 5.21 15.06 4.44
C ALA A 104 4.08 16.06 4.19
N GLU A 105 2.91 15.60 3.72
CA GLU A 105 1.72 16.45 3.56
C GLU A 105 1.28 17.02 4.92
N SER A 106 1.13 16.15 5.93
CA SER A 106 0.77 16.55 7.30
C SER A 106 1.81 17.49 7.92
N ALA A 107 3.10 17.20 7.71
CA ALA A 107 4.20 18.05 8.16
C ALA A 107 4.13 19.45 7.52
N LYS A 108 3.91 19.52 6.20
CA LYS A 108 3.80 20.78 5.48
C LYS A 108 2.60 21.61 5.97
N GLU A 109 1.46 20.98 6.21
CA GLU A 109 0.27 21.65 6.77
C GLU A 109 0.55 22.17 8.18
N ALA A 110 1.16 21.36 9.06
CA ALA A 110 1.49 21.77 10.41
C ALA A 110 2.54 22.90 10.45
N MET A 111 3.51 22.90 9.54
CA MET A 111 4.46 24.00 9.39
C MET A 111 3.75 25.31 9.02
N ALA A 112 2.77 25.25 8.10
CA ALA A 112 2.00 26.42 7.69
C ALA A 112 1.20 27.00 8.87
N LEU A 113 0.62 26.16 9.74
CA LEU A 113 -0.04 26.59 10.98
C LEU A 113 0.91 27.30 11.95
N LEU A 114 2.20 26.97 11.93
CA LEU A 114 3.26 27.64 12.70
C LEU A 114 3.86 28.87 11.99
N GLY A 115 3.27 29.28 10.86
CA GLY A 115 3.69 30.43 10.08
C GLY A 115 4.94 30.20 9.22
N VAL A 116 5.34 28.94 8.99
CA VAL A 116 6.50 28.60 8.15
C VAL A 116 6.01 27.90 6.89
N ASN A 117 6.12 28.55 5.74
CA ASN A 117 5.59 28.04 4.48
C ASN A 117 6.69 27.37 3.65
N ALA A 118 6.77 26.04 3.71
CA ALA A 118 7.63 25.27 2.81
C ALA A 118 7.02 25.16 1.40
N THR A 119 7.86 25.24 0.37
CA THR A 119 7.49 24.94 -1.02
C THR A 119 7.10 23.47 -1.16
N ALA A 120 7.93 22.57 -0.62
CA ALA A 120 7.72 21.13 -0.63
C ALA A 120 8.38 20.50 0.60
N VAL A 121 7.82 19.38 1.06
CA VAL A 121 8.36 18.57 2.16
C VAL A 121 8.43 17.13 1.67
N ARG A 122 9.40 16.36 2.14
CA ARG A 122 9.49 14.90 1.92
C ARG A 122 10.04 14.23 3.16
N SER A 123 9.42 13.13 3.59
CA SER A 123 9.93 12.30 4.67
C SER A 123 11.03 11.36 4.18
N LEU A 124 11.93 10.95 5.08
CA LEU A 124 12.89 9.90 4.82
C LEU A 124 13.20 9.11 6.08
N LYS A 125 13.76 7.92 5.90
CA LYS A 125 14.48 7.19 6.95
C LYS A 125 15.95 7.19 6.60
N LYS A 126 16.78 7.47 7.60
CA LYS A 126 18.23 7.52 7.45
C LYS A 126 18.90 6.57 8.41
N TYR A 127 19.96 5.92 7.96
CA TYR A 127 20.71 4.96 8.74
C TYR A 127 22.20 5.19 8.57
N TRP A 128 22.95 4.97 9.65
CA TRP A 128 24.40 4.91 9.68
C TRP A 128 24.83 3.52 10.10
N VAL A 129 25.66 2.90 9.27
CA VAL A 129 26.20 1.56 9.48
C VAL A 129 27.73 1.65 9.50
N PRO A 130 28.43 1.04 10.47
CA PRO A 130 29.89 1.05 10.49
C PRO A 130 30.48 0.46 9.20
N ALA A 131 31.35 1.21 8.52
CA ALA A 131 31.90 0.83 7.22
C ALA A 131 32.89 -0.35 7.31
N GLU A 132 33.39 -0.65 8.51
CA GLU A 132 34.20 -1.84 8.78
C GLU A 132 33.38 -3.14 8.75
N CYS A 133 32.06 -3.07 8.96
CA CYS A 133 31.18 -4.25 9.01
C CYS A 133 30.60 -4.61 7.64
N MET A 134 30.43 -3.62 6.77
CA MET A 134 29.62 -3.76 5.56
C MET A 134 30.17 -2.96 4.39
N THR A 135 29.93 -3.45 3.17
CA THR A 135 30.13 -2.68 1.94
C THR A 135 28.86 -1.95 1.52
N SER A 136 28.98 -0.95 0.65
CA SER A 136 27.84 -0.21 0.09
C SER A 136 26.83 -1.13 -0.60
N GLU A 137 27.30 -2.18 -1.27
CA GLU A 137 26.45 -3.17 -1.95
C GLU A 137 25.62 -3.98 -0.95
N GLN A 138 26.22 -4.39 0.18
CA GLN A 138 25.52 -5.13 1.22
C GLN A 138 24.49 -4.25 1.95
N VAL A 139 24.81 -2.97 2.18
CA VAL A 139 23.85 -2.02 2.77
C VAL A 139 22.66 -1.80 1.82
N ALA A 140 22.90 -1.67 0.51
CA ALA A 140 21.84 -1.59 -0.48
C ALA A 140 21.00 -2.87 -0.52
N GLU A 141 21.62 -4.05 -0.37
CA GLU A 141 20.92 -5.33 -0.29
C GLU A 141 19.97 -5.39 0.92
N ILE A 142 20.43 -4.99 2.11
CA ILE A 142 19.56 -4.89 3.29
C ILE A 142 18.40 -3.93 3.05
N ALA A 143 18.69 -2.76 2.47
CA ALA A 143 17.69 -1.74 2.20
C ALA A 143 16.52 -2.32 1.41
N TRP A 144 16.79 -2.94 0.25
CA TRP A 144 15.73 -3.54 -0.57
C TRP A 144 15.08 -4.77 0.06
N LYS A 145 15.87 -5.63 0.70
CA LYS A 145 15.34 -6.84 1.31
C LYS A 145 14.50 -6.58 2.56
N ARG A 146 14.67 -5.46 3.27
CA ARG A 146 14.08 -5.26 4.62
C ARG A 146 13.44 -3.90 4.87
N LEU A 147 13.94 -2.81 4.29
CA LEU A 147 13.54 -1.45 4.67
C LEU A 147 12.71 -0.72 3.60
N ALA A 148 12.99 -1.01 2.33
CA ALA A 148 12.44 -0.34 1.18
C ALA A 148 11.49 -1.25 0.39
N SER A 149 10.70 -0.62 -0.47
CA SER A 149 9.83 -1.26 -1.45
C SER A 149 10.16 -0.66 -2.80
N GLU A 150 10.42 -1.51 -3.80
CA GLU A 150 10.76 -1.06 -5.15
C GLU A 150 9.63 -0.25 -5.80
N ALA A 151 8.38 -0.47 -5.38
CA ALA A 151 7.21 0.24 -5.89
C ALA A 151 7.22 1.72 -5.49
N ILE A 152 7.64 2.04 -4.26
CA ILE A 152 7.38 3.36 -3.66
C ILE A 152 8.63 4.08 -3.15
N HIS A 153 9.75 3.39 -2.93
CA HIS A 153 10.94 3.97 -2.32
C HIS A 153 12.11 4.10 -3.30
N GLU A 154 12.91 5.14 -3.12
CA GLU A 154 14.25 5.28 -3.63
C GLU A 154 15.25 5.06 -2.50
N VAL A 155 16.37 4.39 -2.82
CA VAL A 155 17.45 4.09 -1.89
C VAL A 155 18.71 4.82 -2.35
N ILE A 156 19.28 5.66 -1.49
CA ILE A 156 20.50 6.42 -1.77
C ILE A 156 21.56 6.08 -0.74
N ILE A 157 22.73 5.62 -1.20
CA ILE A 157 23.90 5.35 -0.36
C ILE A 157 24.85 6.55 -0.42
N GLY A 158 25.26 7.03 0.75
CA GLY A 158 26.11 8.20 0.90
C GLY A 158 25.34 9.52 1.06
N PRO A 159 26.04 10.67 0.99
CA PRO A 159 25.44 11.99 1.16
C PRO A 159 24.34 12.25 0.13
N LEU A 160 23.24 12.88 0.56
CA LEU A 160 22.23 13.38 -0.37
C LEU A 160 22.78 14.54 -1.19
N THR A 161 22.54 14.50 -2.51
CA THR A 161 22.96 15.54 -3.48
C THR A 161 21.78 16.30 -4.07
N LEU A 162 20.58 16.08 -3.53
CA LEU A 162 19.36 16.74 -3.95
C LEU A 162 19.45 18.25 -3.70
N SER A 163 19.05 19.05 -4.69
CA SER A 163 19.00 20.51 -4.58
C SER A 163 17.57 21.07 -4.50
N ARG A 164 16.57 20.26 -4.87
CA ARG A 164 15.14 20.59 -4.87
C ARG A 164 14.29 19.32 -4.79
N LEU A 165 13.07 19.44 -4.26
CA LEU A 165 12.03 18.41 -4.27
C LEU A 165 10.97 18.71 -5.33
N SER A 166 10.71 20.00 -5.54
CA SER A 166 9.81 20.58 -6.52
C SER A 166 10.48 20.65 -7.90
N GLY A 167 9.67 20.67 -8.97
CA GLY A 167 10.19 20.84 -10.34
C GLY A 167 9.81 19.75 -11.34
N GLY A 168 8.86 18.87 -11.00
CA GLY A 168 8.15 18.08 -12.00
C GLY A 168 7.30 18.98 -12.90
N SER A 169 7.21 18.65 -14.19
CA SER A 169 6.25 19.31 -15.08
C SER A 169 4.83 18.91 -14.66
N ARG A 170 3.94 19.89 -14.49
CA ARG A 170 2.51 19.56 -14.35
C ARG A 170 2.05 18.89 -15.63
N TRP A 171 1.48 17.70 -15.50
CA TRP A 171 0.81 17.05 -16.61
C TRP A 171 -0.31 17.95 -17.13
N LYS A 172 -0.42 18.08 -18.44
CA LYS A 172 -1.48 18.83 -19.10
C LYS A 172 -2.48 17.82 -19.64
N LEU A 173 -3.72 17.91 -19.19
CA LEU A 173 -4.81 17.08 -19.68
C LEU A 173 -4.91 17.19 -21.20
N LYS A 174 -4.76 16.06 -21.88
CA LYS A 174 -5.01 15.92 -23.30
C LYS A 174 -6.25 15.06 -23.50
N ARG A 175 -7.10 15.47 -24.44
CA ARG A 175 -8.24 14.67 -24.87
C ARG A 175 -7.84 14.01 -26.19
N GLU A 176 -7.32 12.79 -26.08
CA GLU A 176 -6.88 12.01 -27.22
C GLU A 176 -7.93 10.95 -27.56
N HIS A 177 -8.19 10.76 -28.86
CA HIS A 177 -9.06 9.70 -29.34
C HIS A 177 -8.24 8.42 -29.57
N VAL A 178 -8.81 7.28 -29.23
CA VAL A 178 -8.22 5.96 -29.51
C VAL A 178 -8.96 5.34 -30.68
N ARG A 179 -8.25 5.17 -31.81
CA ARG A 179 -8.84 4.59 -33.02
C ARG A 179 -9.08 3.09 -32.83
N LEU A 180 -10.33 2.68 -32.88
CA LEU A 180 -10.75 1.27 -32.93
C LEU A 180 -11.28 0.88 -34.32
N ASN A 181 -11.82 1.84 -35.09
CA ASN A 181 -12.36 1.53 -36.41
C ASN A 181 -11.29 1.12 -37.44
N GLY A 182 -11.60 0.03 -38.13
CA GLY A 182 -10.75 -0.58 -39.15
C GLY A 182 -9.64 -1.47 -38.59
N LEU A 183 -9.56 -1.66 -37.26
CA LEU A 183 -8.65 -2.63 -36.66
C LEU A 183 -9.26 -4.04 -36.70
N ASN A 184 -8.43 -5.02 -37.04
CA ASN A 184 -8.76 -6.44 -36.92
C ASN A 184 -8.42 -6.98 -35.51
N ASP A 185 -8.81 -8.23 -35.21
CA ASP A 185 -8.65 -8.84 -33.89
C ASP A 185 -7.21 -8.78 -33.37
N SER A 186 -6.21 -9.08 -34.21
CA SER A 186 -4.80 -9.05 -33.81
C SER A 186 -4.34 -7.63 -33.48
N GLU A 187 -4.81 -6.62 -34.21
CA GLU A 187 -4.48 -5.22 -33.97
C GLU A 187 -5.16 -4.69 -32.70
N LEU A 188 -6.39 -5.14 -32.41
CA LEU A 188 -7.10 -4.83 -31.17
C LEU A 188 -6.41 -5.45 -29.95
N GLU A 189 -5.95 -6.70 -30.05
CA GLU A 189 -5.18 -7.36 -28.98
C GLU A 189 -3.83 -6.67 -28.74
N GLU A 190 -3.16 -6.23 -29.80
CA GLU A 190 -1.92 -5.45 -29.68
C GLU A 190 -2.18 -4.10 -29.01
N LEU A 191 -3.25 -3.40 -29.40
CA LEU A 191 -3.67 -2.15 -28.78
C LEU A 191 -3.97 -2.34 -27.29
N SER A 192 -4.76 -3.35 -26.94
CA SER A 192 -5.09 -3.71 -25.56
C SER A 192 -3.85 -3.93 -24.70
N ARG A 193 -2.85 -4.63 -25.25
CA ARG A 193 -1.59 -4.90 -24.55
C ARG A 193 -0.73 -3.65 -24.40
N LYS A 194 -0.64 -2.81 -25.44
CA LYS A 194 0.16 -1.57 -25.43
C LYS A 194 -0.40 -0.53 -24.45
N GLN A 195 -1.72 -0.47 -24.33
CA GLN A 195 -2.42 0.44 -23.41
C GLN A 195 -2.78 -0.21 -22.07
N CYS A 196 -2.36 -1.46 -21.82
CA CYS A 196 -2.66 -2.20 -20.58
C CYS A 196 -4.16 -2.30 -20.23
N LEU A 197 -5.05 -2.35 -21.23
CA LEU A 197 -6.50 -2.35 -21.04
C LEU A 197 -7.04 -3.69 -20.50
N ALA A 198 -6.31 -4.78 -20.73
CA ALA A 198 -6.74 -6.15 -20.41
C ALA A 198 -8.12 -6.54 -21.00
N LEU A 199 -8.55 -5.85 -22.06
CA LEU A 199 -9.75 -6.16 -22.83
C LEU A 199 -9.43 -7.17 -23.95
N THR A 200 -10.34 -8.11 -24.17
CA THR A 200 -10.30 -9.02 -25.32
C THR A 200 -10.68 -8.30 -26.62
N ALA A 201 -10.32 -8.86 -27.77
CA ALA A 201 -10.77 -8.34 -29.07
C ALA A 201 -12.30 -8.22 -29.15
N LYS A 202 -13.03 -9.20 -28.61
CA LYS A 202 -14.50 -9.20 -28.57
C LYS A 202 -15.05 -8.00 -27.78
N GLU A 203 -14.47 -7.70 -26.62
CA GLU A 203 -14.89 -6.54 -25.82
C GLU A 203 -14.56 -5.23 -26.53
N LEU A 204 -13.39 -5.14 -27.17
CA LEU A 204 -13.01 -3.97 -27.96
C LEU A 204 -13.89 -3.77 -29.20
N HIS A 205 -14.38 -4.84 -29.83
CA HIS A 205 -15.41 -4.74 -30.87
C HIS A 205 -16.71 -4.14 -30.33
N ALA A 206 -17.17 -4.58 -29.15
CA ALA A 206 -18.37 -4.02 -28.53
C ALA A 206 -18.20 -2.52 -28.21
N VAL A 207 -17.02 -2.11 -27.72
CA VAL A 207 -16.70 -0.70 -27.51
C VAL A 207 -16.70 0.06 -28.83
N ARG A 208 -16.00 -0.45 -29.85
CA ARG A 208 -15.97 0.15 -31.20
C ARG A 208 -17.37 0.37 -31.74
N ASP A 209 -18.21 -0.65 -31.71
CA ASP A 209 -19.55 -0.62 -32.30
C ASP A 209 -20.43 0.42 -31.58
N HIS A 210 -20.31 0.53 -30.25
CA HIS A 210 -20.96 1.59 -29.48
C HIS A 210 -20.52 2.98 -29.93
N PHE A 211 -19.22 3.27 -29.96
CA PHE A 211 -18.73 4.61 -30.33
C PHE A 211 -18.95 4.95 -31.81
N SER A 212 -18.91 3.96 -32.70
CA SER A 212 -19.30 4.11 -34.09
C SER A 212 -20.77 4.50 -34.26
N SER A 213 -21.67 3.97 -33.41
CA SER A 213 -23.08 4.42 -33.39
C SER A 213 -23.24 5.89 -32.96
N LEU A 214 -22.28 6.42 -32.19
CA LEU A 214 -22.20 7.82 -31.80
C LEU A 214 -21.46 8.70 -32.83
N GLY A 215 -20.96 8.10 -33.92
CA GLY A 215 -20.24 8.80 -34.98
C GLY A 215 -18.84 9.29 -34.60
N ARG A 216 -18.18 8.67 -33.62
CA ARG A 216 -16.83 9.05 -33.17
C ARG A 216 -16.02 7.87 -32.64
N GLU A 217 -14.73 8.08 -32.43
CA GLU A 217 -13.89 7.17 -31.64
C GLU A 217 -14.02 7.48 -30.12
N PRO A 218 -13.77 6.51 -29.23
CA PRO A 218 -13.67 6.78 -27.80
C PRO A 218 -12.54 7.75 -27.47
N PHE A 219 -12.70 8.56 -26.43
CA PHE A 219 -11.57 9.18 -25.77
C PHE A 219 -10.80 8.13 -24.96
N GLU A 220 -9.50 8.33 -24.80
CA GLU A 220 -8.63 7.48 -23.97
C GLU A 220 -9.25 7.20 -22.59
N ILE A 221 -9.70 8.25 -21.89
CA ILE A 221 -10.32 8.12 -20.56
C ILE A 221 -11.62 7.30 -20.57
N GLU A 222 -12.39 7.34 -21.66
CA GLU A 222 -13.62 6.54 -21.77
C GLU A 222 -13.28 5.06 -21.96
N LEU A 223 -12.27 4.78 -22.79
CA LEU A 223 -11.78 3.41 -23.02
C LEU A 223 -11.18 2.82 -21.74
N GLU A 224 -10.36 3.58 -21.02
CA GLU A 224 -9.80 3.19 -19.72
C GLU A 224 -10.90 2.94 -18.68
N THR A 225 -11.93 3.78 -18.63
CA THR A 225 -13.08 3.58 -17.73
C THR A 225 -13.81 2.27 -18.03
N ILE A 226 -14.02 1.95 -19.31
CA ILE A 226 -14.62 0.68 -19.71
C ILE A 226 -13.71 -0.49 -19.32
N ALA A 227 -12.40 -0.39 -19.57
CA ALA A 227 -11.43 -1.42 -19.20
C ALA A 227 -11.46 -1.76 -17.70
N GLN A 228 -11.51 -0.74 -16.83
CA GLN A 228 -11.61 -0.97 -15.39
C GLN A 228 -12.95 -1.59 -14.98
N THR A 229 -14.06 -1.01 -15.47
CA THR A 229 -15.41 -1.47 -15.10
C THR A 229 -15.75 -2.85 -15.63
N TRP A 230 -15.14 -3.26 -16.76
CA TRP A 230 -15.30 -4.59 -17.35
C TRP A 230 -14.19 -5.55 -16.94
N SER A 231 -13.35 -5.23 -15.95
CA SER A 231 -12.36 -6.18 -15.43
C SER A 231 -13.03 -7.38 -14.74
N GLU A 232 -12.28 -8.47 -14.56
CA GLU A 232 -12.78 -9.62 -13.78
C GLU A 232 -13.13 -9.23 -12.35
N HIS A 233 -12.30 -8.38 -11.74
CA HIS A 233 -12.48 -7.90 -10.38
C HIS A 233 -13.77 -7.07 -10.20
N CYS A 234 -14.17 -6.29 -11.20
CA CYS A 234 -15.39 -5.48 -11.12
C CYS A 234 -16.65 -6.23 -11.55
N CYS A 235 -16.60 -6.96 -12.67
CA CYS A 235 -17.77 -7.63 -13.21
C CYS A 235 -18.03 -9.00 -12.59
N HIS A 236 -17.04 -9.62 -11.96
CA HIS A 236 -17.13 -11.00 -11.44
C HIS A 236 -17.55 -11.99 -12.55
N LYS A 237 -16.92 -11.91 -13.74
CA LYS A 237 -17.39 -12.64 -14.93
C LYS A 237 -17.37 -14.14 -14.71
N THR A 238 -16.35 -14.66 -14.03
CA THR A 238 -16.24 -16.10 -13.70
C THR A 238 -17.42 -16.54 -12.84
N LEU A 239 -17.72 -15.80 -11.78
CA LEU A 239 -18.83 -16.07 -10.87
C LEU A 239 -20.20 -15.93 -11.55
N GLY A 240 -20.31 -15.11 -12.59
CA GLY A 240 -21.52 -14.94 -13.39
C GLY A 240 -21.67 -15.88 -14.58
N SER A 241 -20.67 -16.71 -14.89
CA SER A 241 -20.62 -17.53 -16.09
C SER A 241 -21.13 -18.96 -15.86
N PRO A 242 -21.53 -19.67 -16.94
CA PRO A 242 -21.77 -21.10 -16.89
C PRO A 242 -20.48 -21.87 -16.61
N ILE A 243 -20.57 -22.88 -15.74
CA ILE A 243 -19.45 -23.73 -15.33
C ILE A 243 -19.91 -25.19 -15.31
N ASP A 244 -19.22 -26.03 -16.08
CA ASP A 244 -19.27 -27.48 -15.92
C ASP A 244 -18.18 -27.88 -14.89
N HIS A 245 -18.57 -28.49 -13.77
CA HIS A 245 -17.71 -28.83 -12.64
C HIS A 245 -17.70 -30.33 -12.37
N ILE A 246 -16.50 -30.91 -12.24
CA ILE A 246 -16.30 -32.30 -11.83
C ILE A 246 -15.67 -32.29 -10.44
N GLY A 247 -16.46 -32.62 -9.44
CA GLY A 247 -16.07 -32.65 -8.03
C GLY A 247 -16.08 -34.06 -7.43
N PRO A 248 -15.76 -34.19 -6.13
CA PRO A 248 -15.85 -35.46 -5.41
C PRO A 248 -17.23 -36.11 -5.46
N ASP A 249 -18.29 -35.29 -5.57
CA ASP A 249 -19.69 -35.72 -5.63
C ASP A 249 -20.18 -36.02 -7.06
N GLY A 250 -19.31 -35.90 -8.07
CA GLY A 250 -19.60 -36.16 -9.48
C GLY A 250 -19.64 -34.90 -10.35
N GLU A 251 -20.28 -35.04 -11.52
CA GLU A 251 -20.43 -33.95 -12.48
C GLU A 251 -21.63 -33.06 -12.11
N SER A 252 -21.44 -31.75 -12.20
CA SER A 252 -22.45 -30.72 -11.98
C SER A 252 -22.30 -29.61 -13.00
N ARG A 253 -23.40 -28.91 -13.29
CA ARG A 253 -23.41 -27.77 -14.19
C ARG A 253 -24.16 -26.62 -13.53
N TYR A 254 -23.56 -25.44 -13.61
CA TYR A 254 -24.15 -24.17 -13.20
C TYR A 254 -24.26 -23.30 -14.45
N ASP A 255 -25.38 -22.63 -14.64
CA ASP A 255 -25.54 -21.59 -15.67
C ASP A 255 -25.12 -20.21 -15.13
N ASN A 256 -25.17 -20.02 -13.79
CA ASN A 256 -24.62 -18.88 -13.07
C ASN A 256 -24.15 -19.31 -11.66
N LEU A 257 -22.84 -19.48 -11.51
CA LEU A 257 -22.24 -20.00 -10.28
C LEU A 257 -22.67 -19.23 -9.02
N LEU A 258 -22.63 -17.89 -9.04
CA LEU A 258 -22.95 -17.07 -7.86
C LEU A 258 -24.41 -17.19 -7.44
N LYS A 259 -25.32 -17.13 -8.41
CA LYS A 259 -26.77 -17.19 -8.13
C LYS A 259 -27.16 -18.56 -7.60
N GLU A 260 -26.68 -19.62 -8.24
CA GLU A 260 -27.07 -20.99 -7.91
C GLU A 260 -26.37 -21.54 -6.66
N THR A 261 -25.33 -20.88 -6.15
CA THR A 261 -24.66 -21.25 -4.91
C THR A 261 -24.99 -20.29 -3.77
N VAL A 262 -24.33 -19.13 -3.72
CA VAL A 262 -24.39 -18.19 -2.61
C VAL A 262 -25.79 -17.57 -2.47
N PHE A 263 -26.40 -17.13 -3.57
CA PHE A 263 -27.71 -16.46 -3.49
C PHE A 263 -28.82 -17.46 -3.17
N ALA A 264 -28.89 -18.57 -3.91
CA ALA A 264 -29.89 -19.62 -3.68
C ALA A 264 -29.81 -20.21 -2.26
N SER A 265 -28.61 -20.41 -1.73
CA SER A 265 -28.44 -20.87 -0.34
C SER A 265 -28.97 -19.83 0.67
N THR A 266 -28.71 -18.55 0.41
CA THR A 266 -29.21 -17.45 1.25
C THR A 266 -30.74 -17.38 1.19
N GLU A 267 -31.33 -17.44 0.01
CA GLU A 267 -32.79 -17.45 -0.18
C GLU A 267 -33.44 -18.65 0.53
N THR A 268 -32.85 -19.84 0.39
CA THR A 268 -33.32 -21.05 1.09
C THR A 268 -33.32 -20.87 2.61
N ILE A 269 -32.27 -20.29 3.19
CA ILE A 269 -32.19 -20.01 4.63
C ILE A 269 -33.28 -19.00 5.04
N ARG A 270 -33.46 -17.93 4.27
CA ARG A 270 -34.47 -16.90 4.54
C ARG A 270 -35.90 -17.45 4.47
N GLU A 271 -36.19 -18.29 3.49
CA GLU A 271 -37.48 -18.98 3.37
C GLU A 271 -37.74 -19.91 4.56
N GLN A 272 -36.73 -20.64 5.03
CA GLN A 272 -36.82 -21.51 6.20
C GLN A 272 -37.07 -20.73 7.50
N LEU A 273 -36.48 -19.53 7.63
CA LEU A 273 -36.71 -18.64 8.77
C LEU A 273 -38.11 -18.02 8.73
N GLY A 274 -38.67 -17.74 7.55
CA GLY A 274 -40.02 -17.24 7.38
C GLY A 274 -40.25 -15.95 8.19
N PRO A 275 -41.20 -15.92 9.14
CA PRO A 275 -41.41 -14.75 10.01
C PRO A 275 -40.20 -14.35 10.87
N ASP A 276 -39.27 -15.28 11.11
CA ASP A 276 -38.07 -15.07 11.91
C ASP A 276 -36.86 -14.63 11.04
N ASP A 277 -37.07 -14.29 9.76
CA ASP A 277 -36.02 -13.74 8.90
C ASP A 277 -35.47 -12.42 9.45
N TRP A 278 -34.18 -12.42 9.73
CA TRP A 278 -33.43 -11.31 10.30
C TRP A 278 -32.55 -10.63 9.25
N CYS A 279 -32.54 -11.08 7.99
CA CYS A 279 -31.83 -10.39 6.91
C CYS A 279 -32.55 -9.07 6.54
N VAL A 280 -31.81 -7.96 6.58
CA VAL A 280 -32.35 -6.62 6.27
C VAL A 280 -31.96 -6.17 4.86
N SER A 281 -30.67 -6.28 4.51
CA SER A 281 -30.13 -5.96 3.18
C SER A 281 -29.06 -6.99 2.83
N VAL A 282 -29.25 -7.73 1.74
CA VAL A 282 -28.31 -8.77 1.29
C VAL A 282 -28.20 -8.69 -0.22
N PHE A 283 -26.97 -8.67 -0.74
CA PHE A 283 -26.65 -8.53 -2.17
C PHE A 283 -27.15 -7.24 -2.84
N SER A 284 -27.54 -6.23 -2.05
CA SER A 284 -28.13 -4.97 -2.52
C SER A 284 -27.35 -3.72 -2.12
N ASP A 285 -26.27 -3.87 -1.35
CA ASP A 285 -25.51 -2.75 -0.78
C ASP A 285 -24.02 -3.15 -0.59
N ASN A 286 -23.22 -2.21 -0.10
CA ASN A 286 -21.78 -2.39 0.13
C ASN A 286 -21.46 -3.42 1.21
N SER A 287 -22.38 -3.66 2.16
CA SER A 287 -22.27 -4.70 3.19
C SER A 287 -23.58 -5.50 3.34
N GLY A 288 -23.49 -6.68 3.95
CA GLY A 288 -24.67 -7.44 4.38
C GLY A 288 -25.19 -6.90 5.71
N VAL A 289 -26.50 -6.69 5.81
CA VAL A 289 -27.15 -6.12 6.99
C VAL A 289 -28.14 -7.12 7.57
N VAL A 290 -28.04 -7.33 8.88
CA VAL A 290 -28.86 -8.27 9.63
C VAL A 290 -29.38 -7.66 10.93
N ARG A 291 -30.58 -8.04 11.35
CA ARG A 291 -31.22 -7.53 12.56
C ARG A 291 -30.62 -8.16 13.80
N PHE A 292 -30.39 -7.33 14.82
CA PHE A 292 -29.83 -7.80 16.09
C PHE A 292 -30.86 -7.82 17.23
N ASP A 293 -31.37 -6.66 17.63
CA ASP A 293 -32.25 -6.53 18.83
C ASP A 293 -33.51 -5.70 18.61
N GLY A 294 -33.82 -5.35 17.35
CA GLY A 294 -34.99 -4.56 16.97
C GLY A 294 -34.72 -3.05 16.88
N ASP A 295 -33.79 -2.54 17.67
CA ASP A 295 -33.34 -1.14 17.61
C ASP A 295 -32.04 -0.98 16.82
N HIS A 296 -31.28 -2.07 16.67
CA HIS A 296 -30.00 -2.10 15.96
C HIS A 296 -29.97 -3.20 14.90
N ASP A 297 -29.34 -2.86 13.77
CA ASP A 297 -28.90 -3.79 12.75
C ASP A 297 -27.37 -3.85 12.74
N ILE A 298 -26.80 -5.00 12.38
CA ILE A 298 -25.36 -5.23 12.25
C ILE A 298 -25.01 -5.28 10.77
N CYS A 299 -24.02 -4.48 10.38
CA CYS A 299 -23.41 -4.51 9.05
C CYS A 299 -22.17 -5.40 9.08
N VAL A 300 -22.06 -6.34 8.15
CA VAL A 300 -20.93 -7.26 8.01
C VAL A 300 -20.41 -7.22 6.58
N LYS A 301 -19.10 -7.02 6.45
CA LYS A 301 -18.37 -7.03 5.19
C LYS A 301 -17.02 -7.69 5.39
N VAL A 302 -16.62 -8.48 4.40
CA VAL A 302 -15.28 -9.06 4.28
C VAL A 302 -14.78 -8.72 2.89
N GLU A 303 -13.54 -8.29 2.79
CA GLU A 303 -12.86 -8.02 1.52
C GLU A 303 -11.56 -8.83 1.45
N THR A 304 -10.85 -8.73 0.33
CA THR A 304 -9.47 -9.18 0.27
C THR A 304 -8.61 -8.14 -0.41
N HIS A 305 -7.33 -8.08 -0.06
CA HIS A 305 -6.39 -7.15 -0.69
C HIS A 305 -5.05 -7.82 -1.04
N ASN A 306 -5.16 -9.00 -1.64
CA ASN A 306 -4.06 -9.96 -1.84
C ASN A 306 -2.93 -9.42 -2.72
N HIS A 307 -3.24 -9.09 -3.99
CA HIS A 307 -2.23 -8.73 -4.98
C HIS A 307 -1.46 -7.45 -4.62
N PRO A 308 -2.10 -6.35 -4.20
CA PRO A 308 -1.35 -5.15 -3.82
C PRO A 308 -0.49 -5.37 -2.58
N SER A 309 -0.96 -6.15 -1.60
CA SER A 309 -0.18 -6.48 -0.40
C SER A 309 1.00 -7.40 -0.69
N ALA A 310 0.93 -8.21 -1.76
CA ALA A 310 2.07 -9.00 -2.22
C ALA A 310 3.19 -8.14 -2.86
N ILE A 311 2.85 -6.92 -3.33
CA ILE A 311 3.79 -5.97 -3.95
C ILE A 311 4.30 -4.95 -2.93
N GLU A 312 3.39 -4.39 -2.13
CA GLU A 312 3.69 -3.39 -1.09
C GLU A 312 2.83 -3.71 0.13
N PRO A 313 3.36 -4.48 1.11
CA PRO A 313 2.54 -5.06 2.17
C PRO A 313 1.89 -4.06 3.11
N TYR A 314 2.56 -2.94 3.41
CA TYR A 314 2.03 -1.96 4.37
C TYR A 314 0.83 -1.22 3.79
N GLY A 315 1.01 -0.58 2.65
CA GLY A 315 -0.01 0.19 1.95
C GLY A 315 -1.13 -0.71 1.45
N GLY A 316 -0.80 -1.87 0.87
CA GLY A 316 -1.81 -2.83 0.43
C GLY A 316 -2.76 -3.26 1.55
N ALA A 317 -2.23 -3.59 2.73
CA ALA A 317 -3.06 -3.99 3.87
C ALA A 317 -3.80 -2.81 4.49
N ALA A 318 -3.15 -1.66 4.62
CA ALA A 318 -3.77 -0.44 5.14
C ALA A 318 -4.96 0.02 4.28
N THR A 319 -4.82 -0.01 2.95
CA THR A 319 -5.90 0.34 2.03
C THR A 319 -6.98 -0.73 1.96
N GLY A 320 -6.62 -2.01 2.13
CA GLY A 320 -7.58 -3.11 2.29
C GLY A 320 -8.49 -2.90 3.50
N LEU A 321 -7.89 -2.68 4.68
CA LEU A 321 -8.65 -2.36 5.89
C LEU A 321 -9.49 -1.08 5.71
N GLY A 322 -8.90 -0.05 5.10
CA GLY A 322 -9.64 1.18 4.80
C GLY A 322 -10.82 0.98 3.84
N GLY A 323 -10.70 0.07 2.88
CA GLY A 323 -11.77 -0.31 1.93
C GLY A 323 -12.99 -0.87 2.65
N VAL A 324 -12.78 -1.96 3.40
CA VAL A 324 -13.85 -2.61 4.15
C VAL A 324 -14.51 -1.70 5.19
N ILE A 325 -13.74 -0.82 5.85
CA ILE A 325 -14.29 0.21 6.76
C ILE A 325 -15.21 1.18 5.99
N ARG A 326 -14.80 1.62 4.79
CA ARG A 326 -15.61 2.52 3.95
C ARG A 326 -16.87 1.86 3.44
N ASP A 327 -16.86 0.56 3.17
CA ASP A 327 -18.08 -0.16 2.75
C ASP A 327 -19.14 -0.17 3.85
N VAL A 328 -18.72 -0.39 5.11
CA VAL A 328 -19.61 -0.28 6.26
C VAL A 328 -20.10 1.17 6.42
N LEU A 329 -19.20 2.15 6.36
CA LEU A 329 -19.58 3.58 6.39
C LEU A 329 -20.55 3.96 5.28
N GLY A 330 -20.43 3.35 4.11
CA GLY A 330 -21.25 3.61 2.92
C GLY A 330 -22.51 2.75 2.82
N THR A 331 -22.82 1.93 3.81
CA THR A 331 -24.03 1.09 3.82
C THR A 331 -25.26 1.94 4.18
N GLY A 332 -26.33 1.82 3.38
CA GLY A 332 -27.57 2.58 3.56
C GLY A 332 -27.32 4.09 3.53
N HIS A 333 -27.69 4.78 4.62
CA HIS A 333 -27.42 6.21 4.82
C HIS A 333 -26.23 6.48 5.75
N GLY A 334 -25.47 5.43 6.08
CA GLY A 334 -24.34 5.47 6.99
C GLY A 334 -24.51 4.47 8.13
N ALA A 335 -23.50 3.63 8.32
CA ALA A 335 -23.35 2.80 9.52
C ALA A 335 -22.05 3.14 10.24
N LYS A 336 -21.98 2.84 11.54
CA LYS A 336 -20.79 3.10 12.36
C LYS A 336 -19.93 1.84 12.43
N PRO A 337 -18.69 1.84 11.89
CA PRO A 337 -17.74 0.75 12.10
C PRO A 337 -17.47 0.56 13.59
N LEU A 338 -17.58 -0.68 14.06
CA LEU A 338 -17.43 -1.03 15.47
C LEU A 338 -16.14 -1.79 15.76
N ALA A 339 -15.81 -2.75 14.91
CA ALA A 339 -14.65 -3.62 15.08
C ALA A 339 -14.23 -4.25 13.75
N ASN A 340 -12.96 -4.64 13.65
CA ASN A 340 -12.37 -5.33 12.52
C ASN A 340 -12.02 -6.77 12.89
N LEU A 341 -11.97 -7.63 11.88
CA LEU A 341 -11.41 -8.97 11.95
C LEU A 341 -10.43 -9.16 10.80
N ASP A 342 -9.31 -9.84 11.03
CA ASP A 342 -8.28 -10.05 10.02
C ASP A 342 -7.86 -11.52 9.90
N VAL A 343 -7.73 -12.02 8.66
CA VAL A 343 -7.18 -13.37 8.42
C VAL A 343 -6.03 -13.29 7.43
N PHE A 344 -4.86 -13.74 7.85
CA PHE A 344 -3.64 -13.73 7.02
C PHE A 344 -3.22 -15.15 6.67
N CYS A 345 -3.12 -15.43 5.37
CA CYS A 345 -2.62 -16.68 4.83
C CYS A 345 -1.27 -16.42 4.15
N VAL A 346 -0.18 -16.90 4.74
CA VAL A 346 1.19 -16.65 4.28
C VAL A 346 2.00 -17.94 4.23
N ALA A 347 3.11 -17.94 3.48
CA ALA A 347 4.05 -19.07 3.53
C ALA A 347 4.80 -19.13 4.88
N PRO A 348 5.37 -20.28 5.27
CA PRO A 348 6.13 -20.42 6.52
C PRO A 348 7.22 -19.34 6.66
N LEU A 349 7.35 -18.76 7.86
CA LEU A 349 8.25 -17.63 8.10
C LEU A 349 9.74 -18.00 8.00
N ASP A 350 10.05 -19.29 8.16
CA ASP A 350 11.37 -19.90 8.04
C ASP A 350 11.66 -20.40 6.61
N THR A 351 10.84 -20.03 5.62
CA THR A 351 11.07 -20.37 4.21
C THR A 351 12.49 -19.97 3.80
N PRO A 352 13.34 -20.92 3.37
CA PRO A 352 14.74 -20.63 3.04
C PRO A 352 14.87 -19.60 1.93
N ALA A 353 15.79 -18.64 2.07
CA ALA A 353 15.99 -17.58 1.08
C ALA A 353 16.22 -18.09 -0.34
N LYS A 354 16.88 -19.25 -0.50
CA LYS A 354 17.12 -19.89 -1.80
C LYS A 354 15.87 -20.47 -2.46
N ALA A 355 14.81 -20.71 -1.69
CA ALA A 355 13.53 -21.24 -2.18
C ALA A 355 12.54 -20.14 -2.57
N ILE A 356 12.86 -18.87 -2.28
CA ILE A 356 12.02 -17.72 -2.60
C ILE A 356 12.35 -17.26 -4.04
N PRO A 357 11.39 -17.28 -4.98
CA PRO A 357 11.62 -16.81 -6.35
C PRO A 357 11.96 -15.31 -6.40
N PRO A 358 12.73 -14.85 -7.41
CA PRO A 358 12.94 -13.43 -7.64
C PRO A 358 11.62 -12.67 -7.77
N GLY A 359 11.52 -11.50 -7.15
CA GLY A 359 10.31 -10.66 -7.16
C GLY A 359 9.29 -10.99 -6.06
N ILE A 360 9.49 -12.06 -5.29
CA ILE A 360 8.61 -12.42 -4.16
C ILE A 360 9.16 -11.85 -2.85
N ILE A 361 8.30 -11.19 -2.09
CA ILE A 361 8.64 -10.66 -0.76
C ILE A 361 8.79 -11.82 0.23
N PRO A 362 9.88 -11.89 1.02
CA PRO A 362 10.03 -12.92 2.03
C PRO A 362 8.86 -12.97 3.03
N PRO A 363 8.34 -14.15 3.41
CA PRO A 363 7.12 -14.26 4.22
C PRO A 363 7.17 -13.49 5.55
N LYS A 364 8.33 -13.46 6.21
CA LYS A 364 8.55 -12.67 7.43
C LYS A 364 8.39 -11.16 7.19
N LYS A 365 8.96 -10.62 6.09
CA LYS A 365 8.81 -9.20 5.71
C LYS A 365 7.37 -8.89 5.31
N LEU A 366 6.75 -9.77 4.53
CA LEU A 366 5.37 -9.65 4.09
C LEU A 366 4.41 -9.54 5.28
N LEU A 367 4.45 -10.50 6.21
CA LEU A 367 3.57 -10.51 7.37
C LEU A 367 3.80 -9.29 8.29
N HIS A 368 5.06 -8.92 8.54
CA HIS A 368 5.36 -7.71 9.33
C HIS A 368 4.78 -6.44 8.69
N GLY A 369 4.90 -6.29 7.37
CA GLY A 369 4.36 -5.13 6.67
C GLY A 369 2.84 -5.08 6.69
N VAL A 370 2.16 -6.21 6.46
CA VAL A 370 0.69 -6.31 6.53
C VAL A 370 0.18 -5.96 7.92
N VAL A 371 0.75 -6.56 8.97
CA VAL A 371 0.37 -6.28 10.36
C VAL A 371 0.58 -4.80 10.70
N ALA A 372 1.69 -4.21 10.27
CA ALA A 372 1.94 -2.78 10.48
C ALA A 372 0.90 -1.90 9.76
N GLY A 373 0.51 -2.25 8.53
CA GLY A 373 -0.50 -1.52 7.75
C GLY A 373 -1.88 -1.57 8.41
N VAL A 374 -2.35 -2.77 8.77
CA VAL A 374 -3.63 -2.98 9.48
C VAL A 374 -3.64 -2.22 10.81
N ARG A 375 -2.59 -2.40 11.62
CA ARG A 375 -2.47 -1.75 12.92
C ARG A 375 -2.51 -0.23 12.80
N ASP A 376 -1.72 0.34 11.90
CA ASP A 376 -1.62 1.80 11.78
C ASP A 376 -2.93 2.41 11.30
N TYR A 377 -3.61 1.80 10.31
CA TYR A 377 -4.88 2.32 9.80
C TYR A 377 -6.01 2.17 10.84
N GLY A 378 -6.17 0.99 11.43
CA GLY A 378 -7.18 0.74 12.46
C GLY A 378 -7.02 1.62 13.70
N ASN A 379 -5.80 1.76 14.21
CA ASN A 379 -5.51 2.59 15.38
C ASN A 379 -5.78 4.08 15.12
N ARG A 380 -5.37 4.60 13.96
CA ARG A 380 -5.63 6.01 13.59
C ARG A 380 -7.12 6.31 13.41
N MET A 381 -7.89 5.32 12.95
CA MET A 381 -9.34 5.42 12.84
C MET A 381 -10.07 5.18 14.17
N GLY A 382 -9.37 4.64 15.18
CA GLY A 382 -9.96 4.30 16.48
C GLY A 382 -10.90 3.09 16.43
N ILE A 383 -10.69 2.15 15.49
CA ILE A 383 -11.51 0.95 15.32
C ILE A 383 -10.66 -0.28 15.69
N PRO A 384 -11.01 -1.03 16.75
CA PRO A 384 -10.22 -2.15 17.22
C PRO A 384 -10.33 -3.37 16.29
N THR A 385 -9.21 -4.07 16.06
CA THR A 385 -9.22 -5.44 15.56
C THR A 385 -9.43 -6.39 16.73
N ILE A 386 -10.55 -7.11 16.75
CA ILE A 386 -11.00 -7.86 17.95
C ILE A 386 -10.80 -9.37 17.84
N ALA A 387 -10.62 -9.88 16.62
CA ALA A 387 -10.43 -11.30 16.36
C ALA A 387 -9.72 -11.47 15.01
N GLY A 388 -9.09 -12.62 14.80
CA GLY A 388 -8.40 -12.91 13.56
C GLY A 388 -7.73 -14.28 13.57
N ALA A 389 -7.02 -14.59 12.48
CA ALA A 389 -6.25 -15.82 12.36
C ALA A 389 -5.03 -15.66 11.45
N VAL A 390 -4.00 -16.47 11.68
CA VAL A 390 -2.87 -16.61 10.76
C VAL A 390 -2.73 -18.06 10.35
N ALA A 391 -2.77 -18.33 9.05
CA ALA A 391 -2.61 -19.64 8.46
C ALA A 391 -1.30 -19.71 7.65
N PHE A 392 -0.50 -20.74 7.90
CA PHE A 392 0.76 -20.97 7.21
C PHE A 392 0.67 -22.13 6.22
N HIS A 393 0.96 -21.89 4.95
CA HIS A 393 1.06 -22.95 3.95
C HIS A 393 2.02 -22.57 2.81
N PRO A 394 2.90 -23.47 2.35
CA PRO A 394 3.85 -23.17 1.26
C PRO A 394 3.20 -22.66 -0.03
N GLY A 395 1.95 -23.06 -0.31
CA GLY A 395 1.19 -22.60 -1.46
C GLY A 395 0.88 -21.09 -1.49
N TYR A 396 1.02 -20.38 -0.35
CA TYR A 396 0.82 -18.93 -0.28
C TYR A 396 2.08 -18.13 -0.62
N LEU A 397 3.19 -18.77 -1.02
CA LEU A 397 4.45 -18.08 -1.29
C LEU A 397 4.34 -17.06 -2.43
N GLY A 398 3.68 -17.43 -3.53
CA GLY A 398 3.50 -16.55 -4.70
C GLY A 398 2.29 -15.63 -4.60
N ASN A 399 1.25 -16.04 -3.86
CA ASN A 399 0.02 -15.28 -3.69
C ASN A 399 -0.51 -15.47 -2.27
N PRO A 400 -0.15 -14.60 -1.32
CA PRO A 400 -0.73 -14.61 0.01
C PRO A 400 -2.19 -14.16 -0.02
N LEU A 401 -2.95 -14.54 1.01
CA LEU A 401 -4.33 -14.08 1.17
C LEU A 401 -4.45 -13.20 2.41
N PHE A 402 -5.09 -12.06 2.27
CA PHE A 402 -5.32 -11.10 3.35
C PHE A 402 -6.78 -10.70 3.29
N PHE A 403 -7.52 -11.10 4.32
CA PHE A 403 -8.94 -10.83 4.51
C PHE A 403 -9.15 -9.80 5.62
#